data_AF-A0A1F9A2T7-F1
#
_entry.id   AF-A0A1F9A2T7-F1
#
_cell.length_a   1.000
_cell.length_b   1.000
_cell.length_c   1.000
_cell.angle_alpha   90.00
_cell.angle_beta   90.00
_cell.angle_gamma   90.00
#
_symmetry.space_group_name_H-M   'P 1'
#
loop_
_entity.id
_entity.type
_entity.pdbx_description
1 polymer ?
#
loop_
_entity_poly.entity_id
_entity_poly.type
_entity_poly.pdbx_seq_one_letter_code
_entity_poly.pdbx_strand_id
1 'polypeptide(L)'
;MSDLNNPQPAEKGDYFFAEMEEGELVMKPFCQCGNPLAEEYYCEKCRRQCRCTDVVCADETTFRFIQDHPPFKKVRVFLASK
;
A
#
# COMPACT_ATOMS: atom_id res chain seq x y z
N MET A 1 21.20 17.57 -23.74
CA MET A 1 20.72 16.29 -24.31
C MET A 1 20.74 15.28 -23.18
N SER A 2 19.68 14.48 -23.08
CA SER A 2 19.14 13.90 -21.85
C SER A 2 19.95 12.71 -21.29
N ASP A 3 20.36 12.80 -20.03
CA ASP A 3 20.82 11.64 -19.25
C ASP A 3 19.61 10.81 -18.78
N LEU A 4 19.09 9.98 -19.68
CA LEU A 4 18.04 8.99 -19.43
C LEU A 4 18.68 7.68 -18.93
N ASN A 5 19.19 7.64 -17.71
CA ASN A 5 19.53 6.37 -17.02
C ASN A 5 19.63 6.56 -15.50
N ASN A 6 18.62 7.23 -14.91
CA ASN A 6 18.42 7.10 -13.48
C ASN A 6 17.46 5.92 -13.24
N PRO A 7 17.91 4.78 -12.68
CA PRO A 7 16.99 3.72 -12.30
C PRO A 7 15.98 4.31 -11.30
N GLN A 8 14.73 4.41 -11.74
CA GLN A 8 13.66 4.88 -10.87
C GLN A 8 13.58 3.94 -9.64
N PRO A 9 13.42 4.48 -8.43
CA PRO A 9 13.28 3.64 -7.25
C PRO A 9 12.09 2.71 -7.49
N ALA A 10 12.32 1.41 -7.28
CA ALA A 10 11.41 0.30 -7.56
C ALA A 10 9.92 0.67 -7.47
N GLU A 11 9.16 0.30 -8.50
CA GLU A 11 7.70 0.53 -8.69
C GLU A 11 6.85 -0.05 -7.54
N LYS A 12 6.97 0.49 -6.34
CA LYS A 12 6.02 0.24 -5.25
C LYS A 12 4.84 1.17 -5.50
N GLY A 13 3.67 0.59 -5.76
CA GLY A 13 2.45 1.36 -5.98
C GLY A 13 1.99 2.05 -4.69
N ASP A 14 1.02 2.95 -4.83
CA ASP A 14 0.24 3.38 -3.66
C ASP A 14 -0.43 2.13 -3.05
N TYR A 15 -0.54 2.09 -1.72
CA TYR A 15 -0.89 0.87 -1.00
C TYR A 15 -1.86 1.12 0.14
N PHE A 16 -2.60 0.09 0.51
CA PHE A 16 -3.25 0.03 1.82
C PHE A 16 -2.31 -0.65 2.80
N PHE A 17 -2.05 -0.01 3.93
CA PHE A 17 -1.45 -0.67 5.08
C PHE A 17 -2.56 -1.40 5.83
N ALA A 18 -2.42 -2.71 5.99
CA ALA A 18 -3.40 -3.57 6.63
C ALA A 18 -2.85 -4.09 7.95
N GLU A 19 -3.67 -4.05 8.99
CA GLU A 19 -3.36 -4.59 10.32
C GLU A 19 -4.63 -5.14 10.97
N MET A 20 -4.47 -6.09 11.89
CA MET A 20 -5.58 -6.55 12.72
C MET A 20 -5.63 -5.70 13.99
N GLU A 21 -6.68 -4.91 14.17
CA GLU A 21 -6.95 -4.14 15.40
C GLU A 21 -8.21 -4.70 16.05
N GLU A 22 -8.13 -5.08 17.33
CA GLU A 22 -9.28 -5.60 18.12
C GLU A 22 -10.03 -6.79 17.46
N GLY A 23 -9.34 -7.56 16.61
CA GLY A 23 -9.91 -8.70 15.90
C GLY A 23 -10.56 -8.36 14.55
N GLU A 24 -10.54 -7.09 14.16
CA GLU A 24 -11.03 -6.62 12.88
C GLU A 24 -9.88 -6.23 11.94
N LEU A 25 -10.11 -6.37 10.64
CA LEU A 25 -9.15 -5.93 9.62
C LEU A 25 -9.30 -4.42 9.40
N VAL A 26 -8.26 -3.66 9.76
CA VAL A 26 -8.18 -2.22 9.50
C VAL A 26 -7.23 -1.98 8.32
N MET A 27 -7.64 -1.14 7.37
CA MET A 27 -6.85 -0.78 6.19
C MET A 27 -6.72 0.74 6.07
N LYS A 28 -5.49 1.24 6.13
CA LYS A 28 -5.17 2.68 6.06
C LYS A 28 -4.49 2.98 4.71
N PRO A 29 -4.93 4.01 3.96
CA PRO A 29 -4.37 4.29 2.63
C PRO A 29 -3.06 5.09 2.72
N PHE A 30 -2.05 4.70 1.95
CA PHE A 30 -0.74 5.34 1.89
C PHE A 30 -0.28 5.56 0.44
N CYS A 31 0.37 6.70 0.22
CA CYS A 31 1.08 6.98 -1.01
C CYS A 31 2.34 6.10 -1.09
N GLN A 32 2.82 5.82 -2.29
CA GLN A 32 4.16 5.22 -2.51
C GLN A 32 5.29 6.00 -1.79
N CYS A 33 5.09 7.29 -1.48
CA CYS A 33 6.06 8.11 -0.74
C CYS A 33 6.05 7.87 0.78
N GLY A 34 5.19 6.97 1.28
CA GLY A 34 5.01 6.62 2.68
C GLY A 34 4.11 7.57 3.47
N ASN A 35 3.55 8.61 2.84
CA ASN A 35 2.62 9.52 3.52
C ASN A 35 1.22 8.92 3.57
N PRO A 36 0.49 9.04 4.69
CA PRO A 36 -0.93 8.70 4.72
C PRO A 36 -1.69 9.55 3.70
N LEU A 37 -2.72 8.96 3.11
CA LEU A 37 -3.61 9.66 2.19
C LEU A 37 -4.77 10.28 2.96
N ALA A 38 -5.14 11.50 2.57
CA ALA A 38 -6.32 12.19 3.07
C ALA A 38 -7.59 11.61 2.44
N GLU A 39 -8.71 12.31 2.65
CA GLU A 39 -9.97 12.00 1.97
C GLU A 39 -9.78 11.91 0.45
N GLU A 40 -10.63 11.10 -0.17
CA GLU A 40 -10.56 10.79 -1.59
C GLU A 40 -9.22 10.21 -2.06
N TYR A 41 -8.31 9.72 -1.21
CA TYR A 41 -6.98 9.22 -1.61
C TYR A 41 -6.02 10.30 -2.12
N TYR A 42 -6.12 11.54 -1.63
CA TYR A 42 -5.18 12.60 -1.99
C TYR A 42 -3.90 12.57 -1.13
N CYS A 43 -2.73 12.69 -1.76
CA CYS A 43 -1.45 12.81 -1.06
C CYS A 43 -1.01 14.28 -0.97
N GLU A 44 -1.02 14.86 0.23
CA GLU A 44 -0.60 16.25 0.45
C GLU A 44 0.88 16.49 0.13
N LYS A 45 1.74 15.51 0.43
CA LYS A 45 3.18 15.60 0.19
C LYS A 45 3.54 15.58 -1.30
N CYS A 46 2.88 14.73 -2.08
CA CYS A 46 3.12 14.62 -3.53
C CYS A 46 2.22 15.53 -4.37
N ARG A 47 1.17 16.11 -3.76
CA ARG A 47 0.11 16.91 -4.39
C ARG A 47 -0.55 16.21 -5.58
N ARG A 48 -0.94 14.95 -5.39
CA ARG A 48 -1.62 14.16 -6.43
C ARG A 48 -2.69 13.26 -5.84
N GLN A 49 -3.61 12.87 -6.71
CA GLN A 49 -4.53 11.77 -6.48
C GLN A 49 -3.77 10.44 -6.53
N CYS A 50 -3.91 9.63 -5.48
CA CYS A 50 -3.31 8.30 -5.40
C CYS A 50 -4.33 7.22 -5.74
N ARG A 51 -3.81 6.07 -6.18
CA ARG A 51 -4.63 4.88 -6.47
C ARG A 51 -3.99 3.68 -5.81
N CYS A 52 -4.51 3.30 -4.66
CA CYS A 52 -4.03 2.12 -3.95
C CYS A 52 -4.30 0.86 -4.77
N THR A 53 -3.23 0.18 -5.18
CA THR A 53 -3.29 -1.06 -5.98
C THR A 53 -2.63 -2.25 -5.28
N ASP A 54 -1.97 -1.97 -4.15
CA ASP A 54 -1.23 -2.93 -3.36
C ASP A 54 -1.76 -2.95 -1.92
N VAL A 55 -1.53 -4.06 -1.21
CA VAL A 55 -1.74 -4.18 0.22
C VAL A 55 -0.44 -4.57 0.89
N VAL A 56 -0.08 -3.86 1.95
CA VAL A 56 1.08 -4.14 2.80
C VAL A 56 0.55 -4.53 4.18
N CYS A 57 0.76 -5.79 4.55
CA CYS A 57 0.31 -6.35 5.81
C CYS A 57 1.34 -6.09 6.91
N ALA A 58 0.88 -5.66 8.09
CA ALA A 58 1.72 -5.39 9.25
C ALA A 58 2.46 -6.64 9.74
N ASP A 59 1.80 -7.81 9.71
CA ASP A 59 2.36 -9.08 10.14
C ASP A 59 1.81 -10.29 9.36
N GLU A 60 2.34 -11.48 9.66
CA GLU A 60 1.95 -12.73 9.01
C GLU A 60 0.48 -13.09 9.27
N THR A 61 -0.07 -12.71 10.42
CA THR A 61 -1.46 -12.98 10.78
C THR A 61 -2.39 -12.22 9.85
N THR A 62 -2.16 -10.92 9.68
CA THR A 62 -2.91 -10.10 8.71
C THR A 62 -2.72 -10.59 7.28
N PHE A 63 -1.50 -11.00 6.92
CA PHE A 63 -1.22 -11.52 5.58
C PHE A 63 -2.03 -12.78 5.25
N ARG A 64 -2.04 -13.76 6.15
CA ARG A 64 -2.83 -14.99 5.97
C ARG A 64 -4.33 -14.68 5.90
N PHE A 65 -4.81 -13.81 6.79
CA PHE A 65 -6.21 -13.36 6.75
C PHE A 65 -6.58 -12.82 5.37
N ILE A 66 -5.80 -11.90 4.82
CA ILE A 66 -6.06 -11.31 3.50
C ILE A 66 -6.01 -12.36 2.38
N GLN A 67 -5.08 -13.32 2.44
CA GLN A 67 -4.99 -14.38 1.43
C GLN A 67 -6.21 -15.32 1.46
N ASP A 68 -6.75 -15.62 2.63
CA ASP A 68 -7.90 -16.49 2.81
C ASP A 68 -9.23 -15.80 2.45
N HIS A 69 -9.25 -14.46 2.40
CA HIS A 69 -10.44 -13.66 2.10
C HIS A 69 -10.59 -13.34 0.59
N PRO A 70 -11.70 -13.76 -0.07
CA PRO A 70 -11.92 -13.62 -1.52
C PRO A 70 -11.81 -12.22 -2.16
N PRO A 71 -12.17 -11.09 -1.51
CA PRO A 71 -12.10 -9.78 -2.18
C PRO A 71 -10.69 -9.37 -2.61
N PHE A 72 -9.64 -10.02 -2.06
CA PHE A 72 -8.25 -9.64 -2.30
C PHE A 72 -7.53 -10.48 -3.35
N LYS A 73 -8.21 -11.44 -4.01
CA LYS A 73 -7.60 -12.36 -4.99
C LYS A 73 -6.92 -11.71 -6.21
N LYS A 74 -7.20 -10.42 -6.47
CA LYS A 74 -6.65 -9.66 -7.61
C LYS A 74 -5.74 -8.50 -7.19
N VAL A 75 -5.37 -8.44 -5.92
CA VAL A 75 -4.54 -7.36 -5.36
C VAL A 75 -3.17 -7.93 -5.02
N ARG A 76 -2.10 -7.18 -5.28
CA ARG A 76 -0.76 -7.62 -4.85
C ARG A 76 -0.65 -7.40 -3.35
N VAL A 77 -0.26 -8.45 -2.63
CA VAL A 77 -0.16 -8.43 -1.17
C VAL A 77 1.29 -8.68 -0.77
N PHE A 78 1.80 -7.84 0.14
CA PHE A 78 3.17 -7.89 0.63
C PHE A 78 3.17 -7.93 2.15
N LEU A 79 4.19 -8.54 2.74
CA LEU A 79 4.47 -8.41 4.17
C LEU A 79 5.37 -7.20 4.40
N ALA A 80 5.07 -6.36 5.39
CA ALA A 80 5.93 -5.26 5.77
C ALA A 80 7.33 -5.80 6.14
N SER A 81 8.36 -5.23 5.53
CA SER A 81 9.74 -5.54 5.92
C SER A 81 10.05 -4.80 7.22
N LYS A 82 10.55 -5.54 8.22
CA LYS A 82 11.06 -4.96 9.47
C LYS A 82 12.33 -4.15 9.24
#